data_AF-A0A7I8V700-F1
#
_entry.id   AF-A0A7I8V700-F1
#
_cell.length_a   1.000
_cell.length_b   1.000
_cell.length_c   1.000
_cell.angle_alpha   90.00
_cell.angle_beta   90.00
_cell.angle_gamma   90.00
#
_symmetry.space_group_name_H-M   'P 1'
#
loop_
_entity.id
_entity.type
_entity.pdbx_description
1 polymer ?
#
loop_
_entity_poly.entity_id
_entity_poly.type
_entity_poly.pdbx_seq_one_letter_code
_entity_poly.pdbx_strand_id
1 'polypeptide(L)'
;MSEENKKEIRVWVDGCFDMVHFGHANAIRQAKQMGDKLIAGVHSDAEVEMHKGPPVFSEEERYRMVAGIKWVDEVVRAAPYVTTFETLDKYNCDFCVHGDDVTTTADGDDTYKEVKAAGRYRECHRTRGISTTDLVGRMLLATKQHHQSNYSGDAQDVLMAGQAPTSHSPYTGASKYIPTTKRIVQFSSGKEPKQTDRIVYCAGAFDLFHIGHLDFLEKVSKEGDYIIVGIHSDKVVNRYKGSNLPIMTLHERVLSVLANKYVSEVVIGAPYSITSEMMEHFRIDLVVHGTTSIEPDINNKDPYLIPKEQNKFKIIDSGNTMSSRDIMRRIIENRLKYELRNKKKEAKEVNYIEEHNLKA
;
A
#
# COMPACT_ATOMS: atom_id res chain seq x y z
N MET A 1 16.26 -20.03 -38.66
CA MET A 1 14.90 -19.55 -38.40
C MET A 1 15.04 -18.37 -37.45
N SER A 2 14.82 -17.17 -37.97
CA SER A 2 14.79 -15.93 -37.19
C SER A 2 13.74 -16.05 -36.10
N GLU A 3 14.10 -15.72 -34.85
CA GLU A 3 13.11 -15.48 -33.80
C GLU A 3 12.12 -14.43 -34.31
N GLU A 4 10.90 -14.85 -34.61
CA GLU A 4 9.81 -13.92 -34.92
C GLU A 4 9.62 -13.01 -33.70
N ASN A 5 9.73 -11.70 -33.90
CA ASN A 5 9.49 -10.67 -32.90
C ASN A 5 8.09 -10.85 -32.30
N LYS A 6 7.99 -11.55 -31.18
CA LYS A 6 6.74 -11.69 -30.43
C LYS A 6 6.28 -10.29 -30.02
N LYS A 7 5.06 -9.90 -30.43
CA LYS A 7 4.48 -8.61 -30.08
C LYS A 7 4.43 -8.46 -28.55
N GLU A 8 5.00 -7.38 -28.03
CA GLU A 8 4.91 -7.00 -26.61
C GLU A 8 3.43 -6.77 -26.24
N ILE A 9 2.94 -7.47 -25.21
CA ILE A 9 1.58 -7.30 -24.69
C ILE A 9 1.58 -6.17 -23.66
N ARG A 10 0.78 -5.14 -23.90
CA ARG A 10 0.72 -3.92 -23.08
C ARG A 10 -0.60 -3.86 -22.33
N VAL A 11 -0.51 -3.77 -21.02
CA VAL A 11 -1.64 -3.84 -20.09
C VAL A 11 -1.92 -2.47 -19.53
N TRP A 12 -3.18 -2.05 -19.56
CA TRP A 12 -3.66 -0.82 -18.94
C TRP A 12 -4.30 -1.11 -17.59
N VAL A 13 -3.95 -0.34 -16.58
CA VAL A 13 -4.72 -0.22 -15.34
C VAL A 13 -4.96 1.26 -15.09
N ASP A 14 -6.12 1.61 -14.55
CA ASP A 14 -6.34 2.98 -14.11
C ASP A 14 -7.05 3.02 -12.76
N GLY A 15 -7.00 4.19 -12.15
CA GLY A 15 -7.61 4.41 -10.87
C GLY A 15 -7.16 5.72 -10.25
N CYS A 16 -7.78 6.04 -9.12
CA CYS A 16 -7.36 7.18 -8.34
C CYS A 16 -6.05 6.90 -7.59
N PHE A 17 -5.84 5.66 -7.12
CA PHE A 17 -4.69 5.26 -6.31
C PHE A 17 -4.45 6.17 -5.09
N ASP A 18 -5.52 6.64 -4.47
CA ASP A 18 -5.46 7.40 -3.23
C ASP A 18 -5.30 6.44 -2.04
N MET A 19 -4.40 6.78 -1.11
CA MET A 19 -3.99 5.91 0.00
C MET A 19 -3.53 4.52 -0.50
N VAL A 20 -2.53 4.50 -1.39
CA VAL A 20 -1.96 3.25 -1.91
C VAL A 20 -1.61 2.29 -0.77
N HIS A 21 -2.00 1.03 -0.94
CA HIS A 21 -1.79 -0.05 0.02
C HIS A 21 -1.52 -1.36 -0.73
N PHE A 22 -1.11 -2.42 -0.03
CA PHE A 22 -0.73 -3.69 -0.67
C PHE A 22 -1.85 -4.31 -1.54
N GLY A 23 -3.13 -4.01 -1.26
CA GLY A 23 -4.24 -4.38 -2.15
C GLY A 23 -4.14 -3.81 -3.56
N HIS A 24 -3.84 -2.50 -3.71
CA HIS A 24 -3.57 -1.87 -5.01
C HIS A 24 -2.35 -2.50 -5.67
N ALA A 25 -1.27 -2.68 -4.90
CA ALA A 25 -0.04 -3.29 -5.40
C ALA A 25 -0.26 -4.74 -5.90
N ASN A 26 -1.09 -5.53 -5.23
CA ASN A 26 -1.43 -6.88 -5.69
C ASN A 26 -2.34 -6.89 -6.94
N ALA A 27 -3.24 -5.91 -7.09
CA ALA A 27 -4.03 -5.76 -8.32
C ALA A 27 -3.11 -5.45 -9.51
N ILE A 28 -2.19 -4.49 -9.34
CA ILE A 28 -1.17 -4.16 -10.34
C ILE A 28 -0.27 -5.37 -10.62
N ARG A 29 0.16 -6.12 -9.60
CA ARG A 29 0.92 -7.38 -9.77
C ARG A 29 0.17 -8.39 -10.63
N GLN A 30 -1.13 -8.60 -10.37
CA GLN A 30 -1.96 -9.50 -11.17
C GLN A 30 -2.09 -9.02 -12.61
N ALA A 31 -2.31 -7.72 -12.83
CA ALA A 31 -2.39 -7.14 -14.15
C ALA A 31 -1.06 -7.28 -14.93
N LYS A 32 0.08 -7.03 -14.28
CA LYS A 32 1.41 -7.21 -14.86
C LYS A 32 1.69 -8.66 -15.25
N GLN A 33 1.06 -9.65 -14.61
CA GLN A 33 1.20 -11.07 -15.00
C GLN A 33 0.45 -11.43 -16.29
N MET A 34 -0.45 -10.56 -16.76
CA MET A 34 -1.25 -10.80 -17.97
C MET A 34 -0.58 -10.27 -19.24
N GLY A 35 0.53 -9.53 -19.13
CA GLY A 35 1.27 -9.01 -20.27
C GLY A 35 2.73 -8.72 -19.93
N ASP A 36 3.41 -8.03 -20.84
CA ASP A 36 4.84 -7.78 -20.78
C ASP A 36 5.15 -6.38 -20.22
N LYS A 37 4.28 -5.39 -20.49
CA LYS A 37 4.40 -4.01 -19.98
C LYS A 37 3.07 -3.56 -19.33
N LEU A 38 3.14 -2.86 -18.20
CA LEU A 38 2.00 -2.31 -17.49
C LEU A 38 2.10 -0.78 -17.45
N ILE A 39 1.02 -0.15 -17.94
CA ILE A 39 0.81 1.28 -17.98
C ILE A 39 -0.30 1.61 -16.98
N ALA A 40 -0.01 2.48 -16.01
CA ALA A 40 -0.93 2.87 -14.96
C ALA A 40 -1.44 4.31 -15.18
N GLY A 41 -2.70 4.45 -15.57
CA GLY A 41 -3.41 5.72 -15.64
C GLY A 41 -3.87 6.20 -14.26
N VAL A 42 -3.49 7.42 -13.88
CA VAL A 42 -3.88 8.00 -12.60
C VAL A 42 -4.74 9.23 -12.86
N HIS A 43 -5.94 9.26 -12.29
CA HIS A 43 -6.87 10.38 -12.48
C HIS A 43 -6.37 11.67 -11.79
N SER A 44 -6.74 12.83 -12.34
CA SER A 44 -6.47 14.13 -11.71
C SER A 44 -7.30 14.34 -10.44
N ASP A 45 -6.93 15.32 -9.61
CA ASP A 45 -7.70 15.68 -8.42
C ASP A 45 -9.10 16.17 -8.78
N ALA A 46 -9.23 16.97 -9.84
CA ALA A 46 -10.52 17.46 -10.35
C ALA A 46 -11.45 16.32 -10.80
N GLU A 47 -10.92 15.35 -11.53
CA GLU A 47 -11.68 14.19 -12.02
C GLU A 47 -12.17 13.32 -10.85
N VAL A 48 -11.30 13.13 -9.85
CA VAL A 48 -11.63 12.37 -8.64
C VAL A 48 -12.72 13.07 -7.83
N GLU A 49 -12.60 14.38 -7.63
CA GLU A 49 -13.53 15.16 -6.83
C GLU A 49 -14.95 15.12 -7.42
N MET A 50 -15.06 15.22 -8.75
CA MET A 50 -16.33 15.15 -9.47
C MET A 50 -17.11 13.85 -9.22
N HIS A 51 -16.41 12.71 -9.12
CA HIS A 51 -17.06 11.39 -9.06
C HIS A 51 -17.24 10.85 -7.64
N LYS A 52 -16.29 11.12 -6.73
CA LYS A 52 -16.27 10.49 -5.40
C LYS A 52 -15.90 11.40 -4.24
N GLY A 53 -15.65 12.68 -4.50
CA GLY A 53 -15.14 13.64 -3.51
C GLY A 53 -13.61 13.68 -3.46
N PRO A 54 -13.04 14.65 -2.72
CA PRO A 54 -11.62 14.98 -2.80
C PRO A 54 -10.73 13.83 -2.31
N PRO A 55 -9.56 13.62 -2.94
CA PRO A 55 -8.58 12.63 -2.49
C PRO A 55 -7.81 13.12 -1.25
N VAL A 56 -7.20 12.19 -0.49
CA VAL A 56 -6.33 12.50 0.66
C VAL A 56 -4.97 13.02 0.19
N PHE A 57 -4.44 12.41 -0.87
CA PHE A 57 -3.18 12.79 -1.49
C PHE A 57 -3.42 13.57 -2.79
N SER A 58 -2.57 14.56 -3.05
CA SER A 58 -2.58 15.29 -4.31
C SER A 58 -2.27 14.37 -5.48
N GLU A 59 -2.66 14.77 -6.67
CA GLU A 59 -2.37 13.98 -7.87
C GLU A 59 -0.87 13.72 -8.09
N GLU A 60 0.00 14.68 -7.76
CA GLU A 60 1.46 14.50 -7.84
C GLU A 60 1.99 13.47 -6.84
N GLU A 61 1.46 13.46 -5.61
CA GLU A 61 1.78 12.44 -4.61
C GLU A 61 1.32 11.06 -5.11
N ARG A 62 0.13 10.97 -5.72
CA ARG A 62 -0.42 9.73 -6.28
C ARG A 62 0.38 9.23 -7.49
N TYR A 63 0.76 10.10 -8.42
CA TYR A 63 1.60 9.76 -9.58
C TYR A 63 2.93 9.15 -9.12
N ARG A 64 3.62 9.79 -8.17
CA ARG A 64 4.88 9.28 -7.62
C ARG A 64 4.70 7.95 -6.92
N MET A 65 3.67 7.82 -6.07
CA MET A 65 3.41 6.56 -5.35
C MET A 65 3.18 5.38 -6.28
N VAL A 66 2.40 5.55 -7.34
CA VAL A 66 2.16 4.51 -8.35
C VAL A 66 3.45 4.17 -9.11
N ALA A 67 4.24 5.18 -9.49
CA ALA A 67 5.55 4.97 -10.15
C ALA A 67 6.59 4.29 -9.25
N GLY A 68 6.37 4.26 -7.93
CA GLY A 68 7.20 3.55 -6.96
C GLY A 68 6.91 2.04 -6.86
N ILE A 69 5.79 1.57 -7.43
CA ILE A 69 5.40 0.15 -7.40
C ILE A 69 6.18 -0.59 -8.49
N LYS A 70 6.87 -1.66 -8.10
CA LYS A 70 7.83 -2.36 -8.98
C LYS A 70 7.26 -3.05 -10.22
N TRP A 71 5.94 -3.21 -10.27
CA TRP A 71 5.25 -3.83 -11.41
C TRP A 71 4.72 -2.78 -12.41
N VAL A 72 4.84 -1.49 -12.11
CA VAL A 72 4.45 -0.39 -12.98
C VAL A 72 5.65 0.02 -13.82
N ASP A 73 5.52 -0.01 -15.15
CA ASP A 73 6.57 0.44 -16.06
C ASP A 73 6.40 1.92 -16.45
N GLU A 74 5.15 2.39 -16.54
CA GLU A 74 4.83 3.73 -16.99
C GLU A 74 3.59 4.28 -16.26
N VAL A 75 3.63 5.55 -15.86
CA VAL A 75 2.49 6.25 -15.27
C VAL A 75 1.98 7.30 -16.23
N VAL A 76 0.69 7.22 -16.55
CA VAL A 76 -0.04 8.22 -17.32
C VAL A 76 -0.78 9.14 -16.35
N ARG A 77 -0.50 10.44 -16.44
CA ARG A 77 -1.14 11.47 -15.62
C ARG A 77 -2.47 11.91 -16.21
N ALA A 78 -3.37 12.41 -15.35
CA ALA A 78 -4.69 12.89 -15.73
C ALA A 78 -5.45 11.93 -16.66
N ALA A 79 -5.40 10.63 -16.35
CA ALA A 79 -6.17 9.62 -17.08
C ALA A 79 -7.68 9.84 -16.86
N PRO A 80 -8.53 9.62 -17.89
CA PRO A 80 -9.98 9.75 -17.75
C PRO A 80 -10.52 8.79 -16.67
N TYR A 81 -11.66 9.12 -16.06
CA TYR A 81 -12.23 8.29 -14.99
C TYR A 81 -12.71 6.92 -15.46
N VAL A 82 -13.18 6.84 -16.71
CA VAL A 82 -13.66 5.60 -17.34
C VAL A 82 -12.71 5.22 -18.46
N THR A 83 -12.26 3.97 -18.45
CA THR A 83 -11.45 3.41 -19.53
C THR A 83 -12.24 3.35 -20.84
N THR A 84 -11.69 3.91 -21.91
CA THR A 84 -12.27 3.90 -23.26
C THR A 84 -11.33 3.25 -24.28
N PHE A 85 -11.85 2.86 -25.45
CA PHE A 85 -11.00 2.39 -26.56
C PHE A 85 -9.99 3.44 -26.99
N GLU A 86 -10.40 4.71 -27.07
CA GLU A 86 -9.50 5.81 -27.40
C GLU A 86 -8.31 5.87 -26.44
N THR A 87 -8.55 5.67 -25.13
CA THR A 87 -7.48 5.62 -24.13
C THR A 87 -6.55 4.43 -24.38
N LEU A 88 -7.11 3.24 -24.59
CA LEU A 88 -6.30 2.04 -24.84
C LEU A 88 -5.48 2.17 -26.12
N ASP A 89 -6.06 2.68 -27.19
CA ASP A 89 -5.40 2.84 -28.49
C ASP A 89 -4.33 3.95 -28.43
N LYS A 90 -4.61 5.06 -27.74
CA LYS A 90 -3.67 6.17 -27.52
C LYS A 90 -2.38 5.71 -26.85
N TYR A 91 -2.47 4.80 -25.87
CA TYR A 91 -1.30 4.26 -25.16
C TYR A 91 -0.84 2.89 -25.66
N ASN A 92 -1.40 2.44 -26.79
CA ASN A 92 -1.13 1.15 -27.43
C ASN A 92 -1.24 -0.02 -26.43
N CYS A 93 -2.30 -0.05 -25.63
CA CYS A 93 -2.60 -1.11 -24.67
C CYS A 93 -3.55 -2.13 -25.29
N ASP A 94 -3.23 -3.42 -25.20
CA ASP A 94 -4.06 -4.49 -25.76
C ASP A 94 -5.38 -4.64 -25.01
N PHE A 95 -5.35 -4.52 -23.67
CA PHE A 95 -6.54 -4.62 -22.81
C PHE A 95 -6.34 -3.87 -21.49
N CYS A 96 -7.44 -3.56 -20.80
CA CYS A 96 -7.42 -3.10 -19.42
C CYS A 96 -7.67 -4.23 -18.42
N VAL A 97 -7.17 -4.04 -17.20
CA VAL A 97 -7.42 -4.92 -16.05
C VAL A 97 -8.04 -4.11 -14.92
N HIS A 98 -9.19 -4.55 -14.44
CA HIS A 98 -9.89 -3.97 -13.30
C HIS A 98 -10.19 -5.03 -12.23
N GLY A 99 -10.62 -4.59 -11.05
CA GLY A 99 -11.12 -5.52 -10.03
C GLY A 99 -12.45 -6.15 -10.46
N ASP A 100 -12.84 -7.22 -9.78
CA ASP A 100 -14.15 -7.88 -9.84
C ASP A 100 -15.26 -7.08 -9.11
N ASP A 101 -15.07 -5.76 -8.95
CA ASP A 101 -16.04 -4.88 -8.32
C ASP A 101 -17.21 -4.56 -9.27
N VAL A 102 -18.39 -4.35 -8.70
CA VAL A 102 -19.58 -3.97 -9.47
C VAL A 102 -19.39 -2.55 -10.02
N THR A 103 -19.36 -2.44 -11.34
CA THR A 103 -19.25 -1.16 -12.05
C THR A 103 -20.49 -0.92 -12.90
N THR A 104 -21.58 -0.54 -12.25
CA THR A 104 -22.80 -0.11 -12.92
C THR A 104 -22.95 1.41 -12.86
N THR A 105 -23.45 1.99 -13.95
CA THR A 105 -23.91 3.37 -14.00
C THR A 105 -25.19 3.55 -13.16
N ALA A 106 -25.64 4.79 -12.98
CA ALA A 106 -26.89 5.06 -12.27
C ALA A 106 -28.11 4.39 -12.94
N ASP A 107 -28.02 4.14 -14.25
CA ASP A 107 -29.05 3.48 -15.06
C ASP A 107 -28.94 1.95 -15.05
N GLY A 108 -27.97 1.39 -14.32
CA GLY A 108 -27.76 -0.06 -14.19
C GLY A 108 -26.95 -0.71 -15.32
N ASP A 109 -26.50 0.08 -16.31
CA ASP A 109 -25.62 -0.40 -17.38
C ASP A 109 -24.18 -0.58 -16.88
N ASP A 110 -23.45 -1.56 -17.45
CA ASP A 110 -22.04 -1.79 -17.14
C ASP A 110 -21.17 -0.63 -17.67
N THR A 111 -20.41 0.02 -16.79
CA THR A 111 -19.52 1.15 -17.12
C THR A 111 -18.49 0.78 -18.20
N TYR A 112 -18.12 -0.51 -18.32
CA TYR A 112 -17.12 -1.00 -19.27
C TYR A 112 -17.73 -1.86 -20.39
N LYS A 113 -19.04 -1.75 -20.63
CA LYS A 113 -19.79 -2.53 -21.64
C LYS A 113 -19.09 -2.58 -23.00
N GLU A 114 -18.64 -1.43 -23.49
CA GLU A 114 -17.95 -1.33 -24.78
C GLU A 114 -16.64 -2.12 -24.77
N VAL A 115 -15.76 -1.87 -23.80
CA VAL A 115 -14.44 -2.52 -23.69
C VAL A 115 -14.56 -4.04 -23.47
N LYS A 116 -15.58 -4.47 -22.71
CA LYS A 116 -15.93 -5.88 -22.52
C LYS A 116 -16.39 -6.53 -23.83
N ALA A 117 -17.27 -5.87 -24.60
CA ALA A 117 -17.79 -6.40 -25.86
C ALA A 117 -16.68 -6.62 -26.92
N ALA A 118 -15.63 -5.80 -26.90
CA ALA A 118 -14.47 -5.99 -27.78
C ALA A 118 -13.43 -6.99 -27.25
N GLY A 119 -13.68 -7.65 -26.11
CA GLY A 119 -12.75 -8.62 -25.52
C GLY A 119 -11.45 -8.00 -24.98
N ARG A 120 -11.41 -6.69 -24.75
CA ARG A 120 -10.25 -5.92 -24.25
C ARG A 120 -10.36 -5.58 -22.75
N TYR A 121 -11.18 -6.31 -22.01
CA TYR A 121 -11.33 -6.20 -20.56
C TYR A 121 -10.94 -7.51 -19.89
N ARG A 122 -10.21 -7.42 -18.77
CA ARG A 122 -9.81 -8.56 -17.93
C ARG A 122 -10.03 -8.20 -16.46
N GLU A 123 -10.24 -9.23 -15.64
CA GLU A 123 -10.49 -9.06 -14.21
C GLU A 123 -9.35 -9.61 -13.37
N CYS A 124 -9.06 -8.93 -12.27
CA CYS A 124 -8.17 -9.41 -11.23
C CYS A 124 -8.93 -9.59 -9.91
N HIS A 125 -8.49 -10.56 -9.11
CA HIS A 125 -9.18 -10.86 -7.87
C HIS A 125 -8.90 -9.78 -6.82
N ARG A 126 -9.95 -9.31 -6.14
CA ARG A 126 -9.81 -8.39 -5.02
C ARG A 126 -8.95 -8.99 -3.91
N THR A 127 -8.09 -8.14 -3.34
CA THR A 127 -7.23 -8.53 -2.22
C THR A 127 -8.04 -8.49 -0.92
N ARG A 128 -8.28 -9.65 -0.32
CA ARG A 128 -9.01 -9.75 0.96
C ARG A 128 -8.21 -9.12 2.11
N GLY A 129 -8.92 -8.52 3.06
CA GLY A 129 -8.35 -8.02 4.32
C GLY A 129 -7.80 -6.60 4.27
N ILE A 130 -7.96 -5.87 3.15
CA ILE A 130 -7.55 -4.47 3.04
C ILE A 130 -8.45 -3.68 2.09
N SER A 131 -8.80 -2.45 2.48
CA SER A 131 -9.38 -1.44 1.61
C SER A 131 -9.09 -0.04 2.16
N THR A 132 -9.24 1.00 1.34
CA THR A 132 -9.15 2.39 1.83
C THR A 132 -10.17 2.67 2.93
N THR A 133 -11.40 2.14 2.80
CA THR A 133 -12.47 2.30 3.81
C THR A 133 -12.09 1.65 5.13
N ASP A 134 -11.52 0.45 5.09
CA ASP A 134 -10.98 -0.24 6.27
C ASP A 134 -9.85 0.57 6.93
N LEU A 135 -8.84 1.02 6.16
CA LEU A 135 -7.74 1.83 6.70
C LEU A 135 -8.23 3.13 7.35
N VAL A 136 -9.16 3.84 6.70
CA VAL A 136 -9.78 5.05 7.27
C VAL A 136 -10.54 4.71 8.55
N GLY A 137 -11.30 3.61 8.57
CA GLY A 137 -11.98 3.11 9.77
C GLY A 137 -11.02 2.86 10.94
N ARG A 138 -9.89 2.19 10.69
CA ARG A 138 -8.84 1.94 11.71
C ARG A 138 -8.25 3.23 12.27
N MET A 139 -8.11 4.26 11.45
CA MET A 139 -7.62 5.57 11.89
C MET A 139 -8.66 6.32 12.74
N LEU A 140 -9.94 6.24 12.37
CA LEU A 140 -11.03 6.93 13.05
C LEU A 140 -11.46 6.25 14.36
N LEU A 141 -11.36 4.93 14.47
CA LEU A 141 -11.84 4.17 15.62
C LEU A 141 -11.03 4.42 16.90
N ALA A 142 -9.79 4.93 16.81
CA ALA A 142 -8.92 5.21 17.96
C ALA A 142 -8.82 4.07 19.01
N THR A 143 -9.14 2.83 18.64
CA THR A 143 -9.04 1.65 19.51
C THR A 143 -7.75 0.88 19.23
N LYS A 144 -7.21 0.20 20.25
CA LYS A 144 -6.04 -0.70 20.11
C LYS A 144 -6.43 -2.12 19.65
N GLN A 145 -7.68 -2.35 19.27
CA GLN A 145 -8.24 -3.69 19.05
C GLN A 145 -7.61 -4.41 17.85
N HIS A 146 -7.11 -3.70 16.85
CA HIS A 146 -6.43 -4.31 15.69
C HIS A 146 -5.03 -4.88 16.00
N HIS A 147 -4.51 -4.70 17.22
CA HIS A 147 -3.25 -5.32 17.67
C HIS A 147 -3.45 -6.74 18.20
N GLN A 148 -4.70 -7.22 18.34
CA GLN A 148 -5.01 -8.53 18.88
C GLN A 148 -5.42 -9.48 17.74
N SER A 149 -4.60 -10.50 17.47
CA SER A 149 -4.89 -11.55 16.48
C SER A 149 -5.89 -12.61 16.95
N ASN A 150 -6.32 -12.55 18.22
CA ASN A 150 -7.25 -13.50 18.84
C ASN A 150 -8.46 -12.77 19.42
N TYR A 151 -9.41 -12.36 18.57
CA TYR A 151 -10.72 -11.94 19.07
C TYR A 151 -11.68 -13.14 19.02
N SER A 152 -11.76 -13.86 20.14
CA SER A 152 -12.95 -14.64 20.49
C SER A 152 -14.03 -13.63 20.87
N GLY A 153 -15.13 -13.59 20.13
CA GLY A 153 -16.21 -12.66 20.39
C GLY A 153 -16.77 -12.85 21.79
N ASP A 154 -16.61 -11.84 22.65
CA ASP A 154 -17.44 -11.67 23.83
C ASP A 154 -17.98 -10.23 23.84
N ALA A 155 -19.30 -10.14 23.92
CA ALA A 155 -20.10 -8.95 23.73
C ALA A 155 -20.06 -7.94 24.90
N GLN A 156 -19.11 -8.07 25.83
CA GLN A 156 -19.13 -7.33 27.10
C GLN A 156 -18.27 -6.05 27.10
N ASP A 157 -17.31 -5.88 26.17
CA ASP A 157 -16.39 -4.72 26.13
C ASP A 157 -16.97 -3.48 25.42
N VAL A 158 -18.26 -3.51 25.05
CA VAL A 158 -18.96 -2.42 24.36
C VAL A 158 -19.26 -1.21 25.28
N LEU A 159 -18.98 -1.31 26.59
CA LEU A 159 -19.56 -0.39 27.57
C LEU A 159 -18.79 0.91 27.88
N MET A 160 -17.68 1.23 27.19
CA MET A 160 -16.96 2.51 27.43
C MET A 160 -16.52 3.26 26.17
N ALA A 161 -17.08 2.95 24.99
CA ALA A 161 -16.89 3.75 23.79
C ALA A 161 -18.08 4.70 23.62
N GLY A 162 -17.85 6.00 23.86
CA GLY A 162 -18.85 7.05 23.63
C GLY A 162 -19.46 6.92 22.23
N GLN A 163 -20.78 6.71 22.20
CA GLN A 163 -21.70 6.78 21.05
C GLN A 163 -21.02 6.82 19.68
N ALA A 164 -20.40 5.72 19.27
CA ALA A 164 -20.06 5.50 17.87
C ALA A 164 -21.32 5.03 17.13
N PRO A 165 -21.61 5.55 15.92
CA PRO A 165 -22.77 5.09 15.17
C PRO A 165 -22.62 3.61 14.87
N THR A 166 -23.72 2.88 15.04
CA THR A 166 -23.93 1.46 14.71
C THR A 166 -23.66 1.20 13.23
N SER A 167 -22.39 1.24 12.86
CA SER A 167 -21.91 0.89 11.53
C SER A 167 -21.57 -0.59 11.56
N HIS A 168 -22.56 -1.43 11.21
CA HIS A 168 -22.37 -2.84 10.90
C HIS A 168 -21.65 -3.00 9.55
N SER A 169 -20.51 -2.34 9.35
CA SER A 169 -19.64 -2.66 8.23
C SER A 169 -18.87 -3.93 8.60
N PRO A 170 -18.94 -5.02 7.81
CA PRO A 170 -18.13 -6.20 8.04
C PRO A 170 -16.62 -5.94 7.86
N TYR A 171 -16.20 -4.68 7.64
CA TYR A 171 -14.82 -4.27 7.42
C TYR A 171 -14.27 -3.29 8.48
N THR A 172 -15.04 -2.92 9.50
CA THR A 172 -14.57 -2.04 10.58
C THR A 172 -14.34 -2.84 11.86
N GLY A 173 -13.11 -3.30 12.07
CA GLY A 173 -12.69 -4.00 13.28
C GLY A 173 -11.57 -5.00 13.01
N ALA A 174 -10.38 -4.73 13.57
CA ALA A 174 -9.13 -5.48 13.43
C ALA A 174 -8.69 -5.81 11.98
N SER A 175 -7.38 -6.00 11.74
CA SER A 175 -6.96 -6.48 10.42
C SER A 175 -7.53 -7.88 10.19
N LYS A 176 -8.22 -8.07 9.06
CA LYS A 176 -8.75 -9.37 8.61
C LYS A 176 -7.81 -10.03 7.60
N TYR A 177 -6.62 -9.47 7.40
CA TYR A 177 -5.64 -10.00 6.48
C TYR A 177 -5.04 -11.29 7.04
N ILE A 178 -5.13 -12.38 6.27
CA ILE A 178 -4.55 -13.67 6.62
C ILE A 178 -3.21 -13.79 5.87
N PRO A 179 -2.06 -13.70 6.57
CA PRO A 179 -0.76 -13.84 5.93
C PRO A 179 -0.54 -15.27 5.44
N THR A 180 0.05 -15.41 4.26
CA THR A 180 0.48 -16.70 3.72
C THR A 180 1.86 -16.58 3.11
N THR A 181 2.65 -17.65 3.19
CA THR A 181 3.97 -17.73 2.54
C THR A 181 3.88 -17.45 1.04
N LYS A 182 2.83 -17.98 0.37
CA LYS A 182 2.55 -17.73 -1.04
C LYS A 182 2.45 -16.23 -1.36
N ARG A 183 1.78 -15.44 -0.52
CA ARG A 183 1.63 -13.99 -0.75
C ARG A 183 2.96 -13.25 -0.59
N ILE A 184 3.77 -13.65 0.39
CA ILE A 184 5.12 -13.10 0.58
C ILE A 184 5.99 -13.40 -0.64
N VAL A 185 6.00 -14.65 -1.13
CA VAL A 185 6.75 -15.04 -2.33
C VAL A 185 6.30 -14.25 -3.57
N GLN A 186 4.99 -14.05 -3.75
CA GLN A 186 4.47 -13.23 -4.86
C GLN A 186 4.92 -11.77 -4.81
N PHE A 187 5.20 -11.26 -3.61
CA PHE A 187 5.66 -9.89 -3.39
C PHE A 187 7.18 -9.79 -3.29
N SER A 188 7.91 -10.87 -3.02
CA SER A 188 9.37 -10.84 -2.95
C SER A 188 9.98 -10.76 -4.36
N SER A 189 11.18 -10.18 -4.45
CA SER A 189 11.99 -10.25 -5.68
C SER A 189 12.64 -11.63 -5.85
N GLY A 190 12.85 -12.36 -4.75
CA GLY A 190 13.55 -13.65 -4.69
C GLY A 190 15.03 -13.58 -5.08
N LYS A 191 15.62 -12.39 -5.17
CA LYS A 191 17.02 -12.19 -5.54
C LYS A 191 17.89 -12.12 -4.30
N GLU A 192 18.98 -12.87 -4.28
CA GLU A 192 20.02 -12.76 -3.24
C GLU A 192 21.06 -11.68 -3.62
N PRO A 193 21.72 -11.05 -2.64
CA PRO A 193 22.78 -10.07 -2.90
C PRO A 193 24.00 -10.76 -3.51
N LYS A 194 24.56 -10.19 -4.58
CA LYS A 194 25.83 -10.66 -5.16
C LYS A 194 26.98 -10.34 -4.21
N GLN A 195 28.11 -11.00 -4.41
CA GLN A 195 29.32 -10.75 -3.60
C GLN A 195 29.86 -9.32 -3.73
N THR A 196 29.58 -8.66 -4.86
CA THR A 196 30.01 -7.29 -5.16
C THR A 196 29.00 -6.22 -4.78
N ASP A 197 27.78 -6.60 -4.41
CA ASP A 197 26.71 -5.65 -4.14
C ASP A 197 26.95 -4.96 -2.80
N ARG A 198 26.80 -3.63 -2.77
CA ARG A 198 26.83 -2.88 -1.52
C ARG A 198 25.48 -2.98 -0.82
N ILE A 199 25.46 -3.58 0.37
CA ILE A 199 24.23 -3.86 1.13
C ILE A 199 23.91 -2.69 2.06
N VAL A 200 22.74 -2.09 1.85
CA VAL A 200 22.24 -0.97 2.65
C VAL A 200 21.05 -1.41 3.48
N TYR A 201 21.11 -1.15 4.78
CA TYR A 201 20.04 -1.47 5.73
C TYR A 201 19.38 -0.21 6.26
N CYS A 202 18.05 -0.19 6.30
CA CYS A 202 17.27 0.80 7.04
C CYS A 202 16.16 0.13 7.82
N ALA A 203 15.71 0.72 8.93
CA ALA A 203 14.70 0.12 9.79
C ALA A 203 13.63 1.14 10.19
N GLY A 204 12.44 0.64 10.50
CA GLY A 204 11.39 1.50 11.01
C GLY A 204 10.01 0.84 11.11
N ALA A 205 9.01 1.69 11.33
CA ALA A 205 7.61 1.26 11.28
C ALA A 205 7.18 0.98 9.85
N PHE A 206 7.44 1.88 8.89
CA PHE A 206 6.86 1.83 7.54
C PHE A 206 5.33 1.62 7.56
N ASP A 207 4.67 2.24 8.54
CA ASP A 207 3.22 2.18 8.71
C ASP A 207 2.53 3.17 7.77
N LEU A 208 1.43 2.71 7.15
CA LEU A 208 0.77 3.40 6.04
C LEU A 208 1.78 3.85 4.98
N PHE A 209 2.53 2.90 4.38
CA PHE A 209 3.59 3.20 3.43
C PHE A 209 3.19 4.32 2.43
N HIS A 210 3.97 5.39 2.38
CA HIS A 210 3.56 6.70 1.84
C HIS A 210 4.73 7.41 1.16
N ILE A 211 4.45 8.57 0.56
CA ILE A 211 5.40 9.30 -0.28
C ILE A 211 6.72 9.63 0.43
N GLY A 212 6.66 9.99 1.72
CA GLY A 212 7.89 10.20 2.51
C GLY A 212 8.80 8.95 2.61
N HIS A 213 8.21 7.75 2.71
CA HIS A 213 8.99 6.51 2.67
C HIS A 213 9.54 6.22 1.27
N LEU A 214 8.76 6.51 0.21
CA LEU A 214 9.21 6.38 -1.17
C LEU A 214 10.40 7.28 -1.47
N ASP A 215 10.32 8.56 -1.11
CA ASP A 215 11.38 9.55 -1.35
C ASP A 215 12.64 9.22 -0.54
N PHE A 216 12.48 8.72 0.68
CA PHE A 216 13.57 8.19 1.48
C PHE A 216 14.25 7.01 0.77
N LEU A 217 13.50 5.97 0.40
CA LEU A 217 14.05 4.76 -0.23
C LEU A 217 14.66 5.06 -1.62
N GLU A 218 14.11 6.02 -2.36
CA GLU A 218 14.70 6.50 -3.61
C GLU A 218 16.11 7.07 -3.38
N LYS A 219 16.32 7.85 -2.31
CA LYS A 219 17.64 8.35 -1.95
C LYS A 219 18.55 7.26 -1.41
N VAL A 220 18.02 6.32 -0.62
CA VAL A 220 18.76 5.14 -0.14
C VAL A 220 19.27 4.30 -1.31
N SER A 221 18.49 4.17 -2.39
CA SER A 221 18.89 3.39 -3.57
C SER A 221 20.11 3.93 -4.30
N LYS A 222 20.54 5.17 -4.00
CA LYS A 222 21.76 5.77 -4.53
C LYS A 222 23.00 5.43 -3.69
N GLU A 223 22.81 4.84 -2.51
CA GLU A 223 23.89 4.51 -1.59
C GLU A 223 24.37 3.05 -1.71
N GLY A 224 23.63 2.18 -2.39
CA GLY A 224 24.05 0.81 -2.64
C GLY A 224 23.08 0.02 -3.51
N ASP A 225 23.45 -1.20 -3.82
CA ASP A 225 22.82 -2.02 -4.85
C ASP A 225 21.71 -2.92 -4.31
N TYR A 226 21.79 -3.26 -3.01
CA TYR A 226 20.86 -4.17 -2.35
C TYR A 226 20.31 -3.56 -1.07
N ILE A 227 19.02 -3.23 -1.05
CA ILE A 227 18.37 -2.55 0.08
C ILE A 227 17.57 -3.55 0.91
N ILE A 228 17.95 -3.68 2.18
CA ILE A 228 17.26 -4.46 3.19
C ILE A 228 16.48 -3.51 4.10
N VAL A 229 15.17 -3.71 4.20
CA VAL A 229 14.31 -2.91 5.06
C VAL A 229 13.85 -3.72 6.28
N GLY A 230 14.28 -3.32 7.47
CA GLY A 230 13.83 -3.87 8.74
C GLY A 230 12.47 -3.31 9.16
N ILE A 231 11.50 -4.20 9.37
CA ILE A 231 10.14 -3.83 9.76
C ILE A 231 9.93 -4.21 11.22
N HIS A 232 9.87 -3.21 12.11
CA HIS A 232 9.65 -3.44 13.54
C HIS A 232 8.30 -4.12 13.79
N SER A 233 8.21 -4.97 14.82
CA SER A 233 6.96 -5.61 15.24
C SER A 233 5.91 -4.59 15.72
N ASP A 234 4.64 -4.97 15.70
CA ASP A 234 3.54 -4.07 16.10
C ASP A 234 3.69 -3.59 17.55
N LYS A 235 4.13 -4.47 18.44
CA LYS A 235 4.42 -4.14 19.86
C LYS A 235 5.53 -3.10 19.99
N VAL A 236 6.61 -3.25 19.23
CA VAL A 236 7.73 -2.30 19.23
C VAL A 236 7.27 -0.94 18.69
N VAL A 237 6.54 -0.94 17.57
CA VAL A 237 6.00 0.31 16.99
C VAL A 237 5.05 1.02 17.95
N ASN A 238 4.14 0.29 18.61
CA ASN A 238 3.23 0.89 19.59
C ASN A 238 3.98 1.49 20.79
N ARG A 239 5.06 0.85 21.25
CA ARG A 239 5.88 1.35 22.36
C ARG A 239 6.41 2.76 22.09
N TYR A 240 7.01 3.01 20.93
CA TYR A 240 7.67 4.30 20.64
C TYR A 240 6.77 5.31 19.92
N LYS A 241 5.71 4.87 19.21
CA LYS A 241 4.75 5.80 18.56
C LYS A 241 3.50 6.10 19.40
N GLY A 242 3.13 5.20 20.31
CA GLY A 242 1.95 5.28 21.16
C GLY A 242 0.61 5.13 20.41
N SER A 243 -0.48 5.48 21.09
CA SER A 243 -1.84 5.49 20.54
C SER A 243 -2.28 4.13 19.99
N ASN A 244 -3.03 4.15 18.91
CA ASN A 244 -3.48 3.05 18.05
C ASN A 244 -2.45 2.67 16.96
N LEU A 245 -1.22 3.21 17.00
CA LEU A 245 -0.20 2.89 15.99
C LEU A 245 0.54 1.58 16.31
N PRO A 246 0.91 0.76 15.31
CA PRO A 246 0.71 1.01 13.88
C PRO A 246 -0.74 0.73 13.45
N ILE A 247 -1.20 1.38 12.37
CA ILE A 247 -2.51 1.15 11.75
C ILE A 247 -2.52 -0.15 10.94
N MET A 248 -1.44 -0.41 10.22
CA MET A 248 -1.21 -1.65 9.48
C MET A 248 -0.39 -2.61 10.34
N THR A 249 -0.82 -3.86 10.40
CA THR A 249 -0.10 -4.95 11.08
C THR A 249 1.26 -5.21 10.44
N LEU A 250 2.14 -5.93 11.14
CA LEU A 250 3.45 -6.31 10.65
C LEU A 250 3.39 -6.92 9.24
N HIS A 251 2.48 -7.87 9.02
CA HIS A 251 2.39 -8.55 7.73
C HIS A 251 1.86 -7.66 6.60
N GLU A 252 0.94 -6.74 6.88
CA GLU A 252 0.44 -5.77 5.91
C GLU A 252 1.54 -4.75 5.52
N ARG A 253 2.35 -4.32 6.50
CA ARG A 253 3.49 -3.41 6.28
C ARG A 253 4.59 -4.08 5.46
N VAL A 254 4.89 -5.35 5.74
CA VAL A 254 5.85 -6.15 4.94
C VAL A 254 5.45 -6.17 3.46
N LEU A 255 4.18 -6.46 3.14
CA LEU A 255 3.73 -6.45 1.74
C LEU A 255 3.77 -5.06 1.11
N SER A 256 3.46 -4.03 1.89
CA SER A 256 3.48 -2.64 1.40
C SER A 256 4.91 -2.21 1.03
N VAL A 257 5.90 -2.63 1.82
CA VAL A 257 7.31 -2.34 1.58
C VAL A 257 7.88 -3.20 0.44
N LEU A 258 7.55 -4.49 0.37
CA LEU A 258 7.99 -5.39 -0.71
C LEU A 258 7.47 -4.99 -2.10
N ALA A 259 6.37 -4.25 -2.17
CA ALA A 259 5.84 -3.71 -3.43
C ALA A 259 6.70 -2.58 -4.03
N ASN A 260 7.54 -1.95 -3.22
CA ASN A 260 8.37 -0.83 -3.64
C ASN A 260 9.54 -1.30 -4.53
N LYS A 261 9.81 -0.59 -5.62
CA LYS A 261 10.85 -0.95 -6.60
C LYS A 261 12.29 -0.83 -6.11
N TYR A 262 12.54 -0.03 -5.08
CA TYR A 262 13.88 0.15 -4.52
C TYR A 262 14.22 -0.94 -3.49
N VAL A 263 13.22 -1.63 -2.94
CA VAL A 263 13.42 -2.62 -1.88
C VAL A 263 13.80 -3.97 -2.46
N SER A 264 14.89 -4.54 -1.96
CA SER A 264 15.37 -5.87 -2.36
C SER A 264 14.86 -6.96 -1.41
N GLU A 265 14.95 -6.72 -0.10
CA GLU A 265 14.59 -7.67 0.95
C GLU A 265 13.97 -6.98 2.18
N VAL A 266 13.21 -7.72 2.98
CA VAL A 266 12.60 -7.26 4.22
C VAL A 266 12.91 -8.18 5.39
N VAL A 267 13.41 -7.61 6.50
CA VAL A 267 13.52 -8.31 7.78
C VAL A 267 12.20 -8.18 8.53
N ILE A 268 11.43 -9.27 8.59
CA ILE A 268 10.11 -9.32 9.23
C ILE A 268 10.28 -9.39 10.74
N GLY A 269 9.85 -8.36 11.46
CA GLY A 269 9.98 -8.32 12.92
C GLY A 269 11.39 -7.95 13.38
N ALA A 270 12.04 -7.04 12.65
CA ALA A 270 13.40 -6.59 12.95
C ALA A 270 13.53 -6.07 14.41
N PRO A 271 14.66 -6.34 15.08
CA PRO A 271 14.94 -5.78 16.39
C PRO A 271 15.03 -4.25 16.31
N TYR A 272 14.70 -3.57 17.43
CA TYR A 272 14.74 -2.11 17.47
C TYR A 272 16.17 -1.56 17.42
N SER A 273 17.07 -2.17 18.20
CA SER A 273 18.50 -1.88 18.19
C SER A 273 19.22 -2.79 17.21
N ILE A 274 20.15 -2.24 16.44
CA ILE A 274 20.94 -2.99 15.46
C ILE A 274 22.12 -3.66 16.18
N THR A 275 22.22 -4.98 16.08
CA THR A 275 23.26 -5.78 16.73
C THR A 275 24.40 -6.12 15.77
N SER A 276 25.60 -6.42 16.29
CA SER A 276 26.73 -6.87 15.47
C SER A 276 26.41 -8.17 14.72
N GLU A 277 25.68 -9.09 15.36
CA GLU A 277 25.21 -10.34 14.75
C GLU A 277 24.34 -10.07 13.51
N MET A 278 23.45 -9.08 13.58
CA MET A 278 22.62 -8.67 12.45
C MET A 278 23.45 -8.06 11.32
N MET A 279 24.41 -7.20 11.68
CA MET A 279 25.34 -6.59 10.71
C MET A 279 26.17 -7.65 9.97
N GLU A 280 26.65 -8.67 10.68
CA GLU A 280 27.43 -9.76 10.10
C GLU A 280 26.57 -10.73 9.28
N HIS A 281 25.42 -11.15 9.82
CA HIS A 281 24.51 -12.10 9.16
C HIS A 281 24.06 -11.62 7.78
N PHE A 282 23.66 -10.35 7.67
CA PHE A 282 23.23 -9.75 6.41
C PHE A 282 24.37 -9.09 5.63
N ARG A 283 25.61 -9.12 6.15
CA ARG A 283 26.78 -8.42 5.59
C ARG A 283 26.49 -6.95 5.28
N ILE A 284 25.94 -6.23 6.26
CA ILE A 284 25.52 -4.84 6.09
C ILE A 284 26.76 -3.94 5.93
N ASP A 285 26.83 -3.23 4.80
CA ASP A 285 27.89 -2.26 4.52
C ASP A 285 27.56 -0.86 5.02
N LEU A 286 26.28 -0.49 4.98
CA LEU A 286 25.79 0.82 5.39
C LEU A 286 24.43 0.70 6.07
N VAL A 287 24.29 1.34 7.23
CA VAL A 287 23.01 1.58 7.89
C VAL A 287 22.59 3.02 7.65
N VAL A 288 21.36 3.20 7.22
CA VAL A 288 20.81 4.53 6.93
C VAL A 288 19.53 4.78 7.72
N HIS A 289 19.37 6.02 8.16
CA HIS A 289 18.15 6.50 8.78
C HIS A 289 17.74 7.85 8.21
N GLY A 290 16.45 8.16 8.26
CA GLY A 290 15.92 9.45 7.86
C GLY A 290 16.35 10.58 8.81
N THR A 291 15.90 11.80 8.53
CA THR A 291 16.03 12.97 9.41
C THR A 291 15.02 12.99 10.56
N THR A 292 14.14 11.99 10.65
CA THR A 292 13.16 11.86 11.73
C THR A 292 13.82 11.59 13.07
N SER A 293 13.11 11.85 14.18
CA SER A 293 13.62 11.55 15.52
C SER A 293 13.91 10.06 15.68
N ILE A 294 15.01 9.77 16.39
CA ILE A 294 15.39 8.42 16.80
C ILE A 294 15.07 8.32 18.29
N GLU A 295 14.11 7.49 18.65
CA GLU A 295 13.79 7.25 20.05
C GLU A 295 14.84 6.30 20.68
N PRO A 296 15.20 6.47 21.96
CA PRO A 296 16.06 5.52 22.65
C PRO A 296 15.39 4.15 22.78
N ASP A 297 16.19 3.09 22.87
CA ASP A 297 15.67 1.76 23.21
C ASP A 297 15.29 1.66 24.71
N ILE A 298 14.72 0.52 25.14
CA ILE A 298 14.24 0.28 26.53
C ILE A 298 15.29 0.64 27.59
N ASN A 299 16.56 0.40 27.27
CA ASN A 299 17.69 0.66 28.17
C ASN A 299 18.27 2.08 28.02
N ASN A 300 17.52 2.99 27.40
CA ASN A 300 17.95 4.34 27.03
C ASN A 300 19.21 4.37 26.15
N LYS A 301 19.44 3.29 25.38
CA LYS A 301 20.56 3.15 24.46
C LYS A 301 20.18 3.64 23.08
N ASP A 302 21.15 4.23 22.37
CA ASP A 302 21.00 4.58 20.97
C ASP A 302 20.88 3.30 20.11
N PRO A 303 19.76 3.08 19.39
CA PRO A 303 19.57 1.87 18.59
C PRO A 303 20.57 1.75 17.42
N TYR A 304 21.25 2.84 17.06
CA TYR A 304 22.27 2.89 16.01
C TYR A 304 23.70 2.96 16.56
N LEU A 305 23.92 2.68 17.84
CA LEU A 305 25.26 2.72 18.46
C LEU A 305 26.27 1.86 17.71
N ILE A 306 25.95 0.58 17.47
CA ILE A 306 26.87 -0.37 16.81
C ILE A 306 27.25 0.08 15.38
N PRO A 307 26.30 0.44 14.50
CA PRO A 307 26.65 1.00 13.19
C PRO A 307 27.48 2.28 13.26
N LYS A 308 27.26 3.16 14.25
CA LYS A 308 28.04 4.38 14.45
C LYS A 308 29.48 4.07 14.87
N GLU A 309 29.68 3.16 15.82
CA GLU A 309 31.01 2.70 16.25
C GLU A 309 31.80 2.05 15.10
N GLN A 310 31.10 1.36 14.19
CA GLN A 310 31.70 0.76 12.99
C GLN A 310 31.91 1.76 11.83
N ASN A 311 31.59 3.05 11.99
CA ASN A 311 31.59 4.06 10.92
C ASN A 311 30.72 3.68 9.70
N LYS A 312 29.65 2.93 9.93
CA LYS A 312 28.70 2.44 8.93
C LYS A 312 27.32 3.09 9.06
N PHE A 313 27.20 4.25 9.70
CA PHE A 313 25.91 4.93 9.88
C PHE A 313 25.84 6.25 9.09
N LYS A 314 24.72 6.48 8.39
CA LYS A 314 24.47 7.71 7.63
C LYS A 314 23.04 8.21 7.80
N ILE A 315 22.87 9.52 7.98
CA ILE A 315 21.56 10.17 7.92
C ILE A 315 21.28 10.61 6.48
N ILE A 316 20.09 10.33 5.98
CA ILE A 316 19.62 10.73 4.66
C ILE A 316 18.35 11.55 4.82
N ASP A 317 18.38 12.79 4.32
CA ASP A 317 17.20 13.62 4.23
C ASP A 317 16.35 13.19 3.03
N SER A 318 15.13 12.73 3.27
CA SER A 318 14.15 12.41 2.23
C SER A 318 13.75 13.66 1.42
N GLY A 319 13.86 14.86 2.00
CA GLY A 319 13.28 16.09 1.45
C GLY A 319 11.76 16.13 1.58
N ASN A 320 11.18 15.21 2.37
CA ASN A 320 9.75 15.06 2.56
C ASN A 320 9.41 14.90 4.04
N THR A 321 8.51 15.74 4.53
CA THR A 321 8.10 15.79 5.94
C THR A 321 6.88 14.92 6.26
N MET A 322 6.29 14.25 5.25
CA MET A 322 5.11 13.40 5.40
C MET A 322 5.35 12.29 6.42
N SER A 323 4.48 12.21 7.42
CA SER A 323 4.44 11.11 8.40
C SER A 323 3.07 10.44 8.46
N SER A 324 3.00 9.24 9.03
CA SER A 324 1.73 8.56 9.32
C SER A 324 0.77 9.44 10.15
N ARG A 325 1.28 10.34 10.99
CA ARG A 325 0.45 11.28 11.77
C ARG A 325 -0.14 12.39 10.91
N ASP A 326 0.58 12.87 9.90
CA ASP A 326 0.06 13.88 8.97
C ASP A 326 -1.01 13.30 8.05
N ILE A 327 -0.85 12.04 7.64
CA ILE A 327 -1.89 11.31 6.89
C ILE A 327 -3.17 11.19 7.72
N MET A 328 -3.04 10.78 8.99
CA MET A 328 -4.18 10.73 9.90
C MET A 328 -4.83 12.11 10.05
N ARG A 329 -4.02 13.18 10.19
CA ARG A 329 -4.52 14.55 10.25
C ARG A 329 -5.31 14.94 9.00
N ARG A 330 -4.77 14.71 7.80
CA ARG A 330 -5.45 14.97 6.51
C ARG A 330 -6.78 14.22 6.40
N ILE A 331 -6.86 13.00 6.95
CA ILE A 331 -8.09 12.20 6.97
C ILE A 331 -9.11 12.76 7.97
N ILE A 332 -8.67 13.13 9.17
CA ILE A 332 -9.53 13.68 10.22
C ILE A 332 -10.11 15.04 9.82
N GLU A 333 -9.31 15.92 9.22
CA GLU A 333 -9.76 17.25 8.74
C GLU A 333 -10.88 17.13 7.68
N ASN A 334 -10.87 16.05 6.92
CA ASN A 334 -11.86 15.76 5.88
C ASN A 334 -12.92 14.72 6.33
N ARG A 335 -12.95 14.37 7.63
CA ARG A 335 -13.75 13.29 8.20
C ARG A 335 -15.23 13.34 7.81
N LEU A 336 -15.86 14.52 7.90
CA LEU A 336 -17.28 14.67 7.56
C LEU A 336 -17.57 14.32 6.10
N LYS A 337 -16.67 14.71 5.17
CA LYS A 337 -16.79 14.36 3.75
C LYS A 337 -16.57 12.87 3.52
N TYR A 338 -15.64 12.25 4.25
CA TYR A 338 -15.37 10.81 4.14
C TYR A 338 -16.47 9.92 4.72
N GLU A 339 -17.04 10.29 5.87
CA GLU A 339 -18.17 9.55 6.45
C GLU A 339 -19.36 9.54 5.49
N LEU A 340 -19.65 10.68 4.84
CA LEU A 340 -20.69 10.76 3.81
C LEU A 340 -20.37 9.90 2.57
N ARG A 341 -19.11 9.92 2.09
CA ARG A 341 -18.66 9.09 0.95
C ARG A 341 -18.74 7.59 1.26
N ASN A 342 -18.24 7.16 2.42
CA ASN A 342 -18.22 5.75 2.81
C ASN A 342 -19.64 5.21 2.94
N LYS A 343 -20.56 5.97 3.56
CA LYS A 343 -21.99 5.62 3.62
C LYS A 343 -22.60 5.38 2.24
N LYS A 344 -22.29 6.25 1.25
CA LYS A 344 -22.78 6.07 -0.13
C LYS A 344 -22.24 4.81 -0.80
N LYS A 345 -20.96 4.47 -0.56
CA LYS A 345 -20.35 3.27 -1.14
C LYS A 345 -20.91 2.00 -0.52
N GLU A 346 -21.02 1.95 0.81
CA GLU A 346 -21.58 0.81 1.53
C GLU A 346 -23.03 0.56 1.14
N ALA A 347 -23.85 1.61 0.99
CA ALA A 347 -25.23 1.47 0.51
C ALA A 347 -25.32 0.83 -0.87
N LYS A 348 -24.41 1.17 -1.81
CA LYS A 348 -24.36 0.53 -3.13
C LYS A 348 -23.97 -0.95 -3.06
N GLU A 349 -22.97 -1.30 -2.25
CA GLU A 349 -22.52 -2.68 -2.08
C GLU A 349 -23.61 -3.56 -1.43
N VAL A 350 -24.32 -3.05 -0.41
CA VAL A 350 -25.40 -3.77 0.27
C VAL A 350 -26.60 -4.00 -0.65
N ASN A 351 -27.08 -2.97 -1.35
CA ASN A 351 -28.21 -3.09 -2.26
C ASN A 351 -27.96 -4.16 -3.34
N TYR A 352 -26.74 -4.21 -3.88
CA TYR A 352 -26.38 -5.22 -4.88
C TYR A 352 -26.42 -6.66 -4.33
N ILE A 353 -25.90 -6.87 -3.11
CA ILE A 353 -25.92 -8.18 -2.45
C ILE A 353 -27.36 -8.63 -2.20
N GLU A 354 -28.23 -7.73 -1.76
CA GLU A 354 -29.65 -8.02 -1.54
C GLU A 354 -30.37 -8.38 -2.85
N GLU A 355 -30.14 -7.63 -3.93
CA GLU A 355 -30.73 -7.90 -5.25
C GLU A 355 -30.27 -9.23 -5.88
N HIS A 356 -29.05 -9.68 -5.60
CA HIS A 356 -28.50 -10.93 -6.13
C HIS A 356 -28.79 -12.15 -5.25
N ASN A 357 -28.94 -11.97 -3.94
CA ASN A 357 -29.40 -13.04 -3.05
C ASN A 357 -30.91 -13.34 -3.19
N LEU A 358 -31.70 -12.40 -3.73
CA LEU A 358 -33.11 -12.62 -4.08
C LEU A 358 -33.29 -13.43 -5.38
N LYS A 359 -32.21 -13.70 -6.12
CA LYS A 359 -32.21 -14.46 -7.40
C LYS A 359 -31.59 -15.86 -7.29
N ALA A 360 -31.19 -16.29 -6.09
CA ALA A 360 -30.74 -17.65 -5.79
C ALA A 360 -31.79 -18.36 -4.93
#